data_AF-W1U417-F1
#
_entry.id   AF-W1U417-F1
#
_cell.length_a   1.000
_cell.length_b   1.000
_cell.length_c   1.000
_cell.angle_alpha   90.00
_cell.angle_beta   90.00
_cell.angle_gamma   90.00
#
_symmetry.space_group_name_H-M   'P 1'
#
loop_
_entity.id
_entity.type
_entity.pdbx_description
1 polymer ?
#
loop_
_entity_poly.entity_id
_entity_poly.type
_entity_poly.pdbx_seq_one_letter_code
_entity_poly.pdbx_strand_id
1 'polypeptide(L)'
;FPGLEVEENGGYHGAERIKIAFFRPEFAGKIDWNLSAVEASWDPRFRLLGHRDVLGSLMGLGLEREVFGDVLMQPTCAQVVVDRAIVPYLLQNWQKIAMVNVTPREIPLTDLVPKIEKVKEVRTTVASLRLDAIGAAGYGMSRAKMVAAISAEKVQVNWQRAKGPAQIVAQGDVISVRGRGRLVVAEITGTSRKGRTGLRLERYQ
;
A
#
# COMPACT_ATOMS: atom_id res chain seq x y z
N PHE A 1 -26.92 0.87 -10.02
CA PHE A 1 -27.76 1.47 -11.05
C PHE A 1 -27.81 0.52 -12.23
N PRO A 2 -28.96 -0.04 -12.62
CA PRO A 2 -29.03 -0.94 -13.77
C PRO A 2 -28.59 -0.21 -15.04
N GLY A 3 -27.70 -0.81 -15.84
CA GLY A 3 -27.26 -0.28 -17.14
C GLY A 3 -26.14 0.77 -17.11
N LEU A 4 -25.38 0.85 -16.01
CA LEU A 4 -24.14 1.63 -15.93
C LEU A 4 -22.96 0.68 -15.77
N GLU A 5 -21.93 0.91 -16.59
CA GLU A 5 -20.61 0.31 -16.44
C GLU A 5 -19.70 1.21 -15.61
N VAL A 6 -18.73 0.57 -14.97
CA VAL A 6 -17.78 1.21 -14.07
C VAL A 6 -16.38 0.79 -14.49
N GLU A 7 -15.53 1.78 -14.74
CA GLU A 7 -14.10 1.58 -14.90
C GLU A 7 -13.36 2.37 -13.82
N GLU A 8 -12.14 1.92 -13.49
CA GLU A 8 -11.27 2.55 -12.51
C GLU A 8 -9.85 2.73 -13.06
N ASN A 9 -9.21 3.84 -12.71
CA ASN A 9 -7.82 4.10 -13.10
C ASN A 9 -7.12 5.04 -12.11
N GLY A 10 -5.95 4.63 -11.62
CA GLY A 10 -5.06 5.44 -10.78
C GLY A 10 -3.70 5.72 -11.42
N GLY A 11 -3.54 5.46 -12.72
CA GLY A 11 -2.31 5.68 -13.48
C GLY A 11 -1.41 4.44 -13.61
N TYR A 12 -1.57 3.46 -12.71
CA TYR A 12 -0.87 2.18 -12.75
C TYR A 12 -1.70 1.07 -12.07
N HIS A 13 -1.33 -0.19 -12.30
CA HIS A 13 -2.01 -1.32 -11.68
C HIS A 13 -1.71 -1.40 -10.17
N GLY A 14 -2.76 -1.44 -9.35
CA GLY A 14 -2.64 -1.50 -7.89
C GLY A 14 -2.53 -0.14 -7.19
N ALA A 15 -2.87 0.94 -7.89
CA ALA A 15 -2.96 2.27 -7.28
C ALA A 15 -3.98 2.31 -6.13
N GLU A 16 -3.63 2.97 -5.03
CA GLU A 16 -4.51 3.15 -3.88
C GLU A 16 -5.52 4.28 -4.11
N ARG A 17 -5.09 5.35 -4.79
CA ARG A 17 -5.95 6.46 -5.20
C ARG A 17 -6.33 6.30 -6.66
N ILE A 18 -7.62 6.09 -6.90
CA ILE A 18 -8.19 5.86 -8.22
C ILE A 18 -9.23 6.92 -8.58
N LYS A 19 -9.37 7.20 -9.88
CA LYS A 19 -10.55 7.81 -10.44
C LYS A 19 -11.51 6.70 -10.86
N ILE A 20 -12.81 6.96 -10.71
CA ILE A 20 -13.88 6.05 -11.13
C ILE A 20 -14.69 6.75 -12.21
N ALA A 21 -14.87 6.09 -13.34
CA ALA A 21 -15.72 6.55 -14.43
C ALA A 21 -17.01 5.74 -14.44
N PHE A 22 -18.14 6.46 -14.50
CA PHE A 22 -19.46 5.89 -14.68
C PHE A 22 -19.94 6.22 -16.08
N PHE A 23 -20.22 5.22 -16.89
CA PHE A 23 -20.66 5.43 -18.27
C PHE A 23 -21.70 4.38 -18.66
N ARG A 24 -22.40 4.65 -19.76
CA ARG A 24 -23.34 3.68 -20.32
C ARG A 24 -22.63 2.82 -21.37
N PRO A 25 -23.02 1.56 -21.56
CA PRO A 25 -22.42 0.68 -22.58
C PRO A 25 -22.46 1.27 -23.99
N GLU A 26 -23.42 2.15 -24.29
CA GLU A 26 -23.54 2.80 -25.61
C GLU A 26 -22.51 3.92 -25.85
N PHE A 27 -21.68 4.26 -24.85
CA PHE A 27 -20.59 5.20 -25.00
C PHE A 27 -19.46 4.57 -25.82
N ALA A 28 -19.36 4.95 -27.10
CA ALA A 28 -18.32 4.45 -28.01
C ALA A 28 -16.96 5.16 -27.87
N GLY A 29 -16.84 6.14 -26.97
CA GLY A 29 -15.61 6.89 -26.74
C GLY A 29 -14.63 6.16 -25.81
N LYS A 30 -13.37 6.61 -25.80
CA LYS A 30 -12.41 6.21 -24.77
C LYS A 30 -12.49 7.22 -23.62
N ILE A 31 -12.52 6.73 -22.39
CA ILE A 31 -12.43 7.59 -21.21
C ILE A 31 -11.03 8.22 -21.17
N ASP A 32 -11.00 9.56 -21.17
CA ASP A 32 -9.80 10.31 -20.84
C ASP A 32 -9.74 10.51 -19.33
N TRP A 33 -8.79 9.84 -18.69
CA TRP A 33 -8.59 9.90 -17.24
C TRP A 33 -7.93 11.19 -16.78
N ASN A 34 -7.38 11.97 -17.71
CA ASN A 34 -6.65 13.20 -17.46
C ASN A 34 -5.51 13.00 -16.42
N LEU A 35 -4.85 11.83 -16.46
CA LEU A 35 -3.74 11.48 -15.57
C LEU A 35 -2.40 11.72 -16.26
N SER A 36 -1.42 12.17 -15.48
CA SER A 36 -0.01 12.18 -15.81
C SER A 36 0.84 11.87 -14.56
N ALA A 37 2.15 11.77 -14.72
CA ALA A 37 3.08 11.55 -13.64
C ALA A 37 4.22 12.56 -13.67
N VAL A 38 4.56 13.09 -12.49
CA VAL A 38 5.73 13.97 -12.32
C VAL A 38 6.71 13.31 -11.38
N GLU A 39 7.96 13.22 -11.80
CA GLU A 39 9.08 12.78 -10.98
C GLU A 39 9.88 13.99 -10.49
N ALA A 40 10.03 14.12 -9.19
CA ALA A 40 10.98 15.05 -8.58
C ALA A 40 12.22 14.28 -8.12
N SER A 41 13.36 14.53 -8.76
CA SER A 41 14.64 13.90 -8.41
C SER A 41 15.50 14.81 -7.52
N TRP A 42 16.30 14.22 -6.64
CA TRP A 42 17.20 14.95 -5.74
C TRP A 42 18.49 14.19 -5.49
N ASP A 43 19.50 14.89 -4.98
CA ASP A 43 20.73 14.28 -4.50
C ASP A 43 20.51 13.71 -3.09
N PRO A 44 20.58 12.38 -2.90
CA PRO A 44 20.26 11.71 -1.63
C PRO A 44 21.28 12.03 -0.51
N ARG A 45 22.45 12.61 -0.83
CA ARG A 45 23.50 12.93 0.15
C ARG A 45 23.11 14.06 1.10
N PHE A 46 22.17 14.93 0.71
CA PHE A 46 21.77 16.08 1.54
C PHE A 46 20.86 15.68 2.70
N ARG A 47 19.82 14.88 2.42
CA ARG A 47 18.84 14.44 3.41
C ARG A 47 18.01 13.30 2.86
N LEU A 48 17.67 12.35 3.74
CA LEU A 48 16.67 11.34 3.45
C LEU A 48 15.28 11.99 3.46
N LEU A 49 14.67 12.11 2.28
CA LEU A 49 13.29 12.58 2.13
C LEU A 49 12.32 11.42 2.28
N GLY A 50 11.28 11.61 3.08
CA GLY A 50 10.20 10.66 3.23
C GLY A 50 8.92 11.12 2.54
N HIS A 51 7.94 10.21 2.47
CA HIS A 51 6.62 10.49 1.92
C HIS A 51 5.93 11.71 2.57
N ARG A 52 6.15 11.94 3.87
CA ARG A 52 5.61 13.12 4.57
C ARG A 52 6.21 14.44 4.06
N ASP A 53 7.50 14.46 3.74
CA ASP A 53 8.17 15.66 3.21
C ASP A 53 7.63 15.99 1.82
N VAL A 54 7.48 14.97 0.96
CA VAL A 54 6.92 15.11 -0.39
C VAL A 54 5.50 15.66 -0.34
N LEU A 55 4.61 15.02 0.42
CA LEU A 55 3.23 15.51 0.57
C LEU A 55 3.19 16.93 1.14
N GLY A 56 4.00 17.23 2.15
CA GLY A 56 4.09 18.57 2.73
C GLY A 56 4.50 19.62 1.70
N SER A 57 5.45 19.29 0.81
CA SER A 57 5.87 20.21 -0.26
C SER A 57 4.76 20.48 -1.29
N LEU A 58 4.04 19.43 -1.71
CA LEU A 58 2.93 19.57 -2.66
C LEU A 58 1.79 20.39 -2.07
N MET A 59 1.42 20.13 -0.81
CA MET A 59 0.41 20.93 -0.11
C MET A 59 0.88 22.38 0.09
N GLY A 60 2.18 22.59 0.32
CA GLY A 60 2.78 23.92 0.46
C GLY A 60 2.73 24.77 -0.82
N LEU A 61 2.57 24.14 -1.99
CA LEU A 61 2.30 24.83 -3.26
C LEU A 61 0.83 25.28 -3.39
N GLY A 62 -0.01 25.04 -2.38
CA GLY A 62 -1.43 25.37 -2.41
C GLY A 62 -2.30 24.38 -3.18
N LEU A 63 -1.75 23.21 -3.50
CA LEU A 63 -2.45 22.18 -4.26
C LEU A 63 -3.24 21.26 -3.32
N GLU A 64 -4.50 21.01 -3.67
CA GLU A 64 -5.42 20.20 -2.86
C GLU A 64 -5.18 18.70 -3.03
N ARG A 65 -5.52 17.92 -2.02
CA ARG A 65 -5.23 16.47 -2.01
C ARG A 65 -5.96 15.70 -3.12
N GLU A 66 -6.98 16.30 -3.72
CA GLU A 66 -7.82 15.73 -4.78
C GLU A 66 -7.12 15.72 -6.14
N VAL A 67 -6.19 16.65 -6.38
CA VAL A 67 -5.48 16.77 -7.67
C VAL A 67 -4.27 15.84 -7.80
N PHE A 68 -3.97 15.06 -6.77
CA PHE A 68 -2.91 14.05 -6.78
C PHE A 68 -3.42 12.66 -6.37
N GLY A 69 -2.90 11.66 -7.09
CA GLY A 69 -2.97 10.25 -6.75
C GLY A 69 -1.83 9.84 -5.82
N ASP A 70 -1.27 8.66 -6.06
CA ASP A 70 -0.26 8.09 -5.19
C ASP A 70 1.11 8.79 -5.31
N VAL A 71 1.85 8.79 -4.21
CA VAL A 71 3.24 9.24 -4.13
C VAL A 71 4.14 8.00 -4.00
N LEU A 72 4.85 7.69 -5.07
CA LEU A 72 5.76 6.56 -5.17
C LEU A 72 7.17 7.02 -4.78
N MET A 73 7.58 6.68 -3.57
CA MET A 73 8.91 7.01 -3.06
C MET A 73 9.99 6.08 -3.61
N GLN A 74 11.06 6.67 -4.15
CA GLN A 74 12.29 5.99 -4.54
C GLN A 74 13.48 6.54 -3.74
N PRO A 75 14.65 5.89 -3.77
CA PRO A 75 15.83 6.36 -3.01
C PRO A 75 16.31 7.77 -3.40
N THR A 76 16.16 8.16 -4.67
CA THR A 76 16.69 9.41 -5.24
C THR A 76 15.64 10.26 -5.94
N CYS A 77 14.38 9.84 -5.91
CA CYS A 77 13.26 10.59 -6.49
C CYS A 77 11.93 10.22 -5.84
N ALA A 78 10.92 11.02 -6.10
CA ALA A 78 9.53 10.70 -5.81
C ALA A 78 8.74 10.89 -7.10
N GLN A 79 7.92 9.91 -7.45
CA GLN A 79 6.99 10.00 -8.57
C GLN A 79 5.59 10.21 -8.04
N VAL A 80 4.84 11.13 -8.63
CA VAL A 80 3.50 11.48 -8.16
C VAL A 80 2.55 11.42 -9.33
N VAL A 81 1.50 10.64 -9.18
CA VAL A 81 0.37 10.65 -10.13
C VAL A 81 -0.42 11.93 -9.90
N VAL A 82 -0.71 12.68 -10.95
CA VAL A 82 -1.40 13.96 -10.88
C VAL A 82 -2.38 14.13 -12.02
N ASP A 83 -3.29 15.08 -11.86
CA ASP A 83 -4.07 15.57 -12.99
C ASP A 83 -3.16 16.24 -14.01
N ARG A 84 -3.29 15.87 -15.29
CA ARG A 84 -2.44 16.41 -16.37
C ARG A 84 -2.45 17.93 -16.43
N ALA A 85 -3.57 18.56 -16.05
CA ALA A 85 -3.71 20.01 -16.00
C ALA A 85 -2.70 20.70 -15.06
N ILE A 86 -2.22 20.02 -14.02
CA ILE A 86 -1.29 20.61 -13.04
C ILE A 86 0.19 20.38 -13.38
N VAL A 87 0.50 19.56 -14.39
CA VAL A 87 1.89 19.24 -14.75
C VAL A 87 2.72 20.50 -15.03
N PRO A 88 2.30 21.47 -15.87
CA PRO A 88 3.12 22.65 -16.15
C PRO A 88 3.43 23.46 -14.89
N TYR A 89 2.46 23.57 -13.98
CA TYR A 89 2.63 24.25 -12.71
C TYR A 89 3.65 23.55 -11.80
N LEU A 90 3.60 22.21 -11.70
CA LEU A 90 4.57 21.45 -10.92
C LEU A 90 5.98 21.55 -11.50
N LEU A 91 6.14 21.44 -12.82
CA LEU A 91 7.45 21.57 -13.47
C LEU A 91 8.12 22.93 -13.19
N GLN A 92 7.32 23.98 -13.06
CA GLN A 92 7.83 25.31 -12.81
C GLN A 92 8.06 25.59 -11.31
N ASN A 93 7.17 25.14 -10.44
CA ASN A 93 7.13 25.60 -9.04
C ASN A 93 7.62 24.57 -8.02
N TRP A 94 7.62 23.27 -8.36
CA TRP A 94 8.00 22.21 -7.43
C TRP A 94 9.52 22.01 -7.39
N GLN A 95 10.24 23.05 -6.98
CA GLN A 95 11.71 23.11 -7.01
C GLN A 95 12.36 22.68 -5.69
N LYS A 96 11.57 22.47 -4.63
CA LYS A 96 12.08 22.18 -3.30
C LYS A 96 11.15 21.26 -2.51
N ILE A 97 11.75 20.27 -1.83
CA ILE A 97 11.06 19.39 -0.88
C ILE A 97 11.77 19.54 0.47
N ALA A 98 11.04 20.03 1.47
CA ALA A 98 11.60 20.50 2.74
C ALA A 98 12.74 21.51 2.51
N MET A 99 13.99 21.10 2.70
CA MET A 99 15.19 21.93 2.51
C MET A 99 16.01 21.54 1.28
N VAL A 100 15.64 20.49 0.55
CA VAL A 100 16.40 19.90 -0.56
C VAL A 100 15.85 20.41 -1.89
N ASN A 101 16.72 20.87 -2.77
CA ASN A 101 16.35 21.23 -4.14
C ASN A 101 16.04 19.97 -4.94
N VAL A 102 14.99 20.04 -5.75
CA VAL A 102 14.56 18.92 -6.59
C VAL A 102 14.38 19.40 -8.03
N THR A 103 14.52 18.46 -8.97
CA THR A 103 14.30 18.72 -10.39
C THR A 103 13.05 17.96 -10.84
N PRO A 104 11.90 18.65 -11.01
CA PRO A 104 10.68 18.03 -11.49
C PRO A 104 10.76 17.77 -13.01
N ARG A 105 10.31 16.60 -13.44
CA ARG A 105 10.13 16.24 -14.86
C ARG A 105 8.84 15.45 -15.04
N GLU A 106 8.16 15.65 -16.16
CA GLU A 106 7.04 14.79 -16.53
C GLU A 106 7.60 13.44 -17.00
N ILE A 107 6.94 12.36 -16.59
CA ILE A 107 7.27 11.01 -17.02
C ILE A 107 6.01 10.31 -17.56
N PRO A 108 6.17 9.38 -18.52
CA PRO A 108 5.08 8.49 -18.91
C PRO A 108 4.55 7.71 -17.69
N LEU A 109 3.25 7.43 -17.66
CA LEU A 109 2.65 6.56 -16.62
C LEU A 109 3.27 5.15 -16.63
N THR A 110 3.79 4.69 -17.76
CA THR A 110 4.51 3.41 -17.89
C THR A 110 5.84 3.37 -17.14
N ASP A 111 6.41 4.54 -16.83
CA ASP A 111 7.69 4.69 -16.13
C ASP A 111 7.49 4.85 -14.62
N LEU A 112 6.23 4.83 -14.16
CA LEU A 112 5.94 4.72 -12.74
C LEU A 112 6.57 3.43 -12.21
N VAL A 113 7.17 3.54 -11.04
CA VAL A 113 7.73 2.41 -10.30
C VAL A 113 6.91 2.23 -9.03
N PRO A 114 5.73 1.58 -9.12
CA PRO A 114 4.94 1.24 -7.95
C PRO A 114 5.80 0.49 -6.95
N LYS A 115 5.55 0.75 -5.66
CA LYS A 115 6.12 -0.10 -4.64
C LYS A 115 5.52 -1.49 -4.84
N ILE A 116 6.29 -2.42 -5.41
CA ILE A 116 5.91 -3.82 -5.41
C ILE A 116 5.74 -4.18 -3.94
N GLU A 117 4.52 -4.45 -3.50
CA GLU A 117 4.29 -5.02 -2.17
C GLU A 117 5.16 -6.27 -2.12
N LYS A 118 6.23 -6.23 -1.33
CA LYS A 118 7.11 -7.38 -1.17
C LYS A 118 6.32 -8.42 -0.38
N VAL A 119 5.59 -9.26 -1.10
CA VAL A 119 4.92 -10.41 -0.53
C VAL A 119 6.01 -11.41 -0.19
N LYS A 120 6.35 -11.49 1.09
CA LYS A 120 7.20 -12.55 1.59
C LYS A 120 6.32 -13.75 1.93
N GLU A 121 6.45 -14.81 1.15
CA GLU A 121 5.84 -16.09 1.51
C GLU A 121 6.55 -16.67 2.74
N VAL A 122 5.76 -17.05 3.75
CA VAL A 122 6.21 -17.70 4.98
C VAL A 122 5.53 -19.05 5.08
N ARG A 123 6.30 -20.13 4.90
CA ARG A 123 5.85 -21.50 5.18
C ARG A 123 6.23 -21.89 6.59
N THR A 124 5.25 -22.32 7.37
CA THR A 124 5.48 -22.69 8.76
C THR A 124 4.49 -23.76 9.22
N THR A 125 4.66 -24.24 10.45
CA THR A 125 3.68 -25.12 11.10
C THR A 125 3.34 -24.53 12.46
N VAL A 126 2.08 -24.66 12.89
CA VAL A 126 1.61 -24.23 14.21
C VAL A 126 0.93 -25.39 14.94
N ALA A 127 0.91 -25.31 16.28
CA ALA A 127 0.21 -26.30 17.10
C ALA A 127 -1.32 -26.10 17.10
N SER A 128 -1.80 -24.91 16.79
CA SER A 128 -3.23 -24.58 16.70
C SER A 128 -3.44 -23.35 15.83
N LEU A 129 -4.64 -23.20 15.26
CA LEU A 129 -5.04 -22.07 14.42
C LEU A 129 -5.39 -20.80 15.21
N ARG A 130 -4.73 -20.59 16.34
CA ARG A 130 -4.95 -19.41 17.18
C ARG A 130 -4.18 -18.21 16.65
N LEU A 131 -4.77 -17.02 16.78
CA LEU A 131 -4.20 -15.75 16.35
C LEU A 131 -2.79 -15.52 16.92
N ASP A 132 -2.58 -15.81 18.20
CA ASP A 132 -1.28 -15.65 18.84
C ASP A 132 -0.20 -16.59 18.27
N ALA A 133 -0.58 -17.81 17.87
CA ALA A 133 0.32 -18.79 17.26
C ALA A 133 0.65 -18.44 15.79
N ILE A 134 -0.38 -18.16 15.00
CA ILE A 134 -0.24 -17.82 13.57
C ILE A 134 0.48 -16.48 13.41
N GLY A 135 0.06 -15.45 14.15
CA GLY A 135 0.67 -14.13 14.10
C GLY A 135 2.14 -14.16 14.52
N ALA A 136 2.48 -14.88 15.60
CA ALA A 136 3.87 -15.02 16.03
C ALA A 136 4.74 -15.67 14.93
N ALA A 137 4.27 -16.77 14.34
CA ALA A 137 5.00 -17.48 13.30
C ALA A 137 5.14 -16.65 12.01
N GLY A 138 4.06 -16.00 11.55
CA GLY A 138 4.05 -15.23 10.31
C GLY A 138 4.83 -13.92 10.39
N TYR A 139 4.79 -13.21 11.53
CA TYR A 139 5.59 -11.99 11.71
C TYR A 139 7.03 -12.25 12.17
N GLY A 140 7.39 -13.50 12.49
CA GLY A 140 8.71 -13.87 13.01
C GLY A 140 8.99 -13.25 14.38
N MET A 141 8.01 -13.24 15.27
CA MET A 141 8.15 -12.74 16.63
C MET A 141 7.75 -13.80 17.67
N SER A 142 8.14 -13.61 18.93
CA SER A 142 7.73 -14.54 19.98
C SER A 142 6.21 -14.45 20.24
N ARG A 143 5.62 -15.56 20.68
CA ARG A 143 4.19 -15.61 21.05
C ARG A 143 3.86 -14.62 22.16
N ALA A 144 4.76 -14.43 23.12
CA ALA A 144 4.61 -13.41 24.17
C ALA A 144 4.51 -11.98 23.60
N LYS A 145 5.34 -11.64 22.60
CA LYS A 145 5.26 -10.33 21.91
C LYS A 145 3.95 -10.18 21.14
N MET A 146 3.46 -11.25 20.52
CA MET A 146 2.17 -11.22 19.82
C MET A 146 1.00 -11.02 20.78
N VAL A 147 0.99 -11.74 21.91
CA VAL A 147 -0.03 -11.56 22.98
C VAL A 147 -0.02 -10.13 23.51
N ALA A 148 1.16 -9.58 23.82
CA ALA A 148 1.28 -8.20 24.28
C ALA A 148 0.75 -7.19 23.25
N ALA A 149 0.98 -7.42 21.95
CA ALA A 149 0.44 -6.57 20.89
C ALA A 149 -1.09 -6.66 20.79
N ILE A 150 -1.67 -7.85 20.97
CA ILE A 150 -3.12 -8.06 20.99
C ILE A 150 -3.73 -7.32 22.18
N SER A 151 -3.17 -7.47 23.38
CA SER A 151 -3.63 -6.78 24.59
C SER A 151 -3.50 -5.26 24.50
N ALA A 152 -2.51 -4.76 23.76
CA ALA A 152 -2.33 -3.33 23.48
C ALA A 152 -3.22 -2.81 22.32
N GLU A 153 -4.18 -3.61 21.85
CA GLU A 153 -5.10 -3.29 20.74
C GLU A 153 -4.40 -2.91 19.43
N LYS A 154 -3.18 -3.42 19.21
CA LYS A 154 -2.38 -3.16 18.00
C LYS A 154 -2.63 -4.16 16.88
N VAL A 155 -3.52 -5.14 17.10
CA VAL A 155 -3.78 -6.25 16.19
C VAL A 155 -5.23 -6.24 15.73
N GLN A 156 -5.43 -6.39 14.43
CA GLN A 156 -6.73 -6.54 13.80
C GLN A 156 -6.79 -7.86 13.02
N VAL A 157 -7.98 -8.44 12.95
CA VAL A 157 -8.32 -9.55 12.07
C VAL A 157 -9.48 -9.08 11.19
N ASN A 158 -9.33 -9.17 9.87
CA ASN A 158 -10.32 -8.71 8.88
C ASN A 158 -10.81 -7.29 9.16
N TRP A 159 -9.86 -6.38 9.40
CA TRP A 159 -10.08 -4.95 9.69
C TRP A 159 -10.83 -4.65 11.00
N GLN A 160 -11.10 -5.66 11.83
CA GLN A 160 -11.72 -5.51 13.15
C GLN A 160 -10.70 -5.77 14.26
N ARG A 161 -10.91 -5.17 15.43
CA ARG A 161 -10.05 -5.43 16.61
C ARG A 161 -10.04 -6.92 16.93
N ALA A 162 -8.85 -7.46 17.23
CA ALA A 162 -8.73 -8.84 17.66
C ALA A 162 -9.52 -9.08 18.95
N LYS A 163 -10.29 -10.18 19.00
CA LYS A 163 -11.10 -10.60 20.16
C LYS A 163 -10.25 -11.17 21.30
N GLY A 164 -9.00 -11.53 21.00
CA GLY A 164 -8.03 -12.00 21.98
C GLY A 164 -7.03 -13.00 21.40
N PRO A 165 -6.01 -13.43 22.18
CA PRO A 165 -4.97 -14.37 21.72
C PRO A 165 -5.50 -15.70 21.20
N ALA A 166 -6.61 -16.17 21.78
CA ALA A 166 -7.22 -17.45 21.48
C ALA A 166 -8.15 -17.43 20.26
N GLN A 167 -8.40 -16.26 19.67
CA GLN A 167 -9.25 -16.15 18.48
C GLN A 167 -8.75 -17.11 17.39
N ILE A 168 -9.67 -17.91 16.85
CA ILE A 168 -9.38 -18.80 15.73
C ILE A 168 -9.29 -17.97 14.46
N VAL A 169 -8.28 -18.26 13.65
CA VAL A 169 -8.04 -17.63 12.34
C VAL A 169 -8.21 -18.70 11.28
N ALA A 170 -9.00 -18.39 10.26
CA ALA A 170 -9.29 -19.27 9.14
C ALA A 170 -8.40 -18.95 7.93
N GLN A 171 -8.42 -19.85 6.94
CA GLN A 171 -7.83 -19.56 5.64
C GLN A 171 -8.54 -18.36 4.99
N GLY A 172 -7.76 -17.48 4.37
CA GLY A 172 -8.23 -16.21 3.78
C GLY A 172 -8.27 -15.03 4.75
N ASP A 173 -8.17 -15.27 6.07
CA ASP A 173 -8.18 -14.17 7.04
C ASP A 173 -6.94 -13.30 6.92
N VAL A 174 -7.14 -11.99 7.12
CA VAL A 174 -6.10 -10.96 7.12
C VAL A 174 -5.81 -10.53 8.55
N ILE A 175 -4.60 -10.80 9.02
CA ILE A 175 -4.09 -10.30 10.30
C ILE A 175 -3.27 -9.05 10.02
N SER A 176 -3.53 -7.96 10.75
CA SER A 176 -2.77 -6.71 10.64
C SER A 176 -2.20 -6.32 11.99
N VAL A 177 -0.91 -5.99 12.05
CA VAL A 177 -0.24 -5.52 13.25
C VAL A 177 0.30 -4.11 12.99
N ARG A 178 -0.09 -3.15 13.83
CA ARG A 178 0.31 -1.74 13.68
C ARG A 178 1.85 -1.61 13.60
N GLY A 179 2.33 -1.02 12.51
CA GLY A 179 3.75 -0.82 12.24
C GLY A 179 4.51 -2.07 11.76
N ARG A 180 3.82 -3.17 11.46
CA ARG A 180 4.44 -4.42 10.96
C ARG A 180 3.85 -4.98 9.66
N GLY A 181 2.82 -4.33 9.13
CA GLY A 181 2.16 -4.70 7.88
C GLY A 181 1.09 -5.78 8.05
N ARG A 182 0.68 -6.37 6.92
CA ARG A 182 -0.41 -7.35 6.84
C ARG A 182 0.14 -8.76 6.69
N LEU A 183 -0.59 -9.73 7.19
CA LEU A 183 -0.30 -11.15 7.10
C LEU A 183 -1.59 -11.87 6.70
N VAL A 184 -1.60 -12.49 5.53
CA VAL A 184 -2.74 -13.24 5.01
C VAL A 184 -2.49 -14.72 5.21
N VAL A 185 -3.51 -15.44 5.70
CA VAL A 185 -3.48 -16.91 5.78
C VAL A 185 -3.85 -17.47 4.41
N ALA A 186 -2.87 -17.51 3.49
CA ALA A 186 -3.11 -17.93 2.12
C ALA A 186 -3.58 -19.39 2.01
N GLU A 187 -3.00 -20.28 2.80
CA GLU A 187 -3.37 -21.70 2.80
C GLU A 187 -3.17 -22.33 4.18
N ILE A 188 -4.17 -23.10 4.63
CA ILE A 188 -4.03 -24.02 5.76
C ILE A 188 -3.83 -25.42 5.17
N THR A 189 -2.63 -25.95 5.31
CA THR A 189 -2.28 -27.27 4.77
C THR A 189 -2.52 -28.36 5.82
N GLY A 190 -2.32 -29.62 5.42
CA GLY A 190 -2.60 -30.78 6.27
C GLY A 190 -1.85 -30.80 7.61
N THR A 191 -2.30 -31.71 8.48
CA THR A 191 -1.69 -31.94 9.79
C THR A 191 -0.53 -32.93 9.68
N SER A 192 0.63 -32.56 10.20
CA SER A 192 1.79 -33.45 10.32
C SER A 192 1.54 -34.62 11.29
N ARG A 193 2.35 -35.67 11.19
CA ARG A 193 2.35 -36.81 12.14
C ARG A 193 2.46 -36.41 13.61
N LYS A 194 3.03 -35.24 13.91
CA LYS A 194 3.18 -34.68 15.27
C LYS A 194 2.03 -33.75 15.67
N GLY A 195 0.90 -33.77 14.95
CA GLY A 195 -0.30 -32.98 15.27
C GLY A 195 -0.20 -31.49 14.94
N ARG A 196 0.87 -31.03 14.26
CA ARG A 196 1.02 -29.63 13.85
C ARG A 196 0.37 -29.37 12.51
N THR A 197 -0.33 -28.26 12.37
CA THR A 197 -0.98 -27.82 11.12
C THR A 197 0.00 -26.99 10.30
N GLY A 198 0.17 -27.32 9.02
CA GLY A 198 1.00 -26.54 8.11
C GLY A 198 0.27 -25.30 7.59
N LEU A 199 1.03 -24.25 7.30
CA LEU A 199 0.51 -22.97 6.85
C LEU A 199 1.39 -22.39 5.74
N ARG A 200 0.76 -21.84 4.71
CA ARG A 200 1.36 -20.88 3.80
C ARG A 200 0.78 -19.50 4.13
N LEU A 201 1.64 -18.58 4.52
CA LEU A 201 1.27 -17.22 4.89
C LEU A 201 1.91 -16.23 3.92
N GLU A 202 1.20 -15.16 3.61
CA GLU A 202 1.69 -14.08 2.75
C GLU A 202 1.86 -12.82 3.60
N ARG A 203 3.10 -12.35 3.73
CA ARG A 203 3.42 -11.17 4.53
C ARG A 203 3.69 -9.97 3.63
N TYR A 204 2.94 -8.91 3.86
CA TYR A 204 3.01 -7.64 3.14
C TYR A 204 3.72 -6.61 4.02
N GLN A 205 4.75 -5.93 3.48
CA GLN A 205 5.60 -4.93 4.18
C GLN A 205 5.65 -3.57 3.50
#